data_AF-A0A0C4Y4J5-F1
#
_entry.id   AF-A0A0C4Y4J5-F1
#
_cell.length_a   1.000
_cell.length_b   1.000
_cell.length_c   1.000
_cell.angle_alpha   90.00
_cell.angle_beta   90.00
_cell.angle_gamma   90.00
#
_symmetry.space_group_name_H-M   'P 1'
#
loop_
_entity.id
_entity.type
_entity.pdbx_description
1 polymer ?
#
loop_
_entity_poly.entity_id
_entity_poly.type
_entity_poly.pdbx_seq_one_letter_code
_entity_poly.pdbx_strand_id
1 'polypeptide(L)'
;MTNINSISTFRLTHYKKIFNCPTDHDALKYYYWNQAISAEIYILLHNIEICLRNKIHEVLSNDASQQQSLNFAWFDRLYLLKPDPQNPHKTIDTVLGSAIKKVKRDLIQKSKPPHPHNIICNLEFGKWKYVLLTKTYKDPRGRSGSAIDWNSLFPLVFPQFANHNKRNRNMILERLTEISKLRNRVAHLEPVWKFEAKVFNNSVIPAPVDETTALDRLNKEINWAIVFLGWICQDTHAHYINTNSYRRLHNLCTKSGLDSLVL
;
A
#
# COMPACT_ATOMS: atom_id res chain seq x y z
N MET A 1 12.40 -26.66 -23.21
CA MET A 1 13.26 -26.88 -22.02
C MET A 1 12.82 -25.90 -20.95
N THR A 2 12.04 -26.38 -20.00
CA THR A 2 11.48 -25.58 -18.89
C THR A 2 12.58 -25.24 -17.88
N ASN A 3 12.58 -24.00 -17.41
CA ASN A 3 13.57 -23.34 -16.55
C ASN A 3 13.59 -23.89 -15.10
N ILE A 4 13.54 -25.22 -14.94
CA ILE A 4 13.16 -25.93 -13.70
C ILE A 4 14.28 -25.91 -12.65
N ASN A 5 15.54 -26.00 -13.07
CA ASN A 5 16.66 -26.12 -12.11
C ASN A 5 16.94 -24.84 -11.31
N SER A 6 16.41 -23.69 -11.74
CA SER A 6 16.66 -22.40 -11.09
C SER A 6 15.58 -22.00 -10.07
N ILE A 7 14.41 -22.65 -10.07
CA ILE A 7 13.35 -22.41 -9.09
C ILE A 7 13.48 -23.42 -7.96
N SER A 8 13.81 -22.96 -6.76
CA SER A 8 13.98 -23.87 -5.62
C SER A 8 12.66 -24.55 -5.23
N THR A 9 12.74 -25.84 -4.87
CA THR A 9 11.60 -26.62 -4.34
C THR A 9 10.92 -25.94 -3.14
N PHE A 10 11.69 -25.22 -2.31
CA PHE A 10 11.15 -24.41 -1.21
C PHE A 10 10.19 -23.30 -1.68
N ARG A 11 10.44 -22.69 -2.84
CA ARG A 11 9.51 -21.71 -3.42
C ARG A 11 8.21 -22.39 -3.87
N LEU A 12 8.29 -23.58 -4.46
CA LEU A 12 7.11 -24.31 -4.98
C LEU A 12 6.27 -24.97 -3.88
N THR A 13 6.85 -25.22 -2.70
CA THR A 13 6.16 -25.91 -1.58
C THR A 13 4.82 -25.28 -1.22
N HIS A 14 4.73 -23.95 -1.23
CA HIS A 14 3.50 -23.22 -0.92
C HIS A 14 2.40 -23.43 -1.97
N TYR A 15 2.80 -23.51 -3.24
CA TYR A 15 1.91 -23.75 -4.37
C TYR A 15 1.40 -25.19 -4.36
N LYS A 16 2.28 -26.16 -4.09
CA LYS A 16 1.91 -27.57 -3.96
C LYS A 16 0.86 -27.79 -2.87
N LYS A 17 1.05 -27.16 -1.71
CA LYS A 17 0.14 -27.29 -0.58
C LYS A 17 -1.25 -26.70 -0.88
N ILE A 18 -1.31 -25.48 -1.41
CA ILE A 18 -2.60 -24.77 -1.58
C ILE A 18 -3.41 -25.30 -2.79
N PHE A 19 -2.73 -25.74 -3.85
CA PHE A 19 -3.35 -26.21 -5.10
C PHE A 19 -3.29 -27.72 -5.28
N ASN A 20 -2.97 -28.45 -4.20
CA ASN A 20 -2.90 -29.92 -4.16
C ASN A 20 -2.09 -30.52 -5.33
N CYS A 21 -0.88 -30.00 -5.56
CA CYS A 21 -0.02 -30.43 -6.67
C CYS A 21 0.89 -31.60 -6.25
N PRO A 22 0.83 -32.76 -6.92
CA PRO A 22 1.69 -33.91 -6.59
C PRO A 22 3.18 -33.61 -6.81
N THR A 23 3.53 -32.99 -7.93
CA THR A 23 4.92 -32.73 -8.31
C THR A 23 5.26 -31.24 -8.33
N ASP A 24 6.55 -30.92 -8.36
CA ASP A 24 7.03 -29.56 -8.56
C ASP A 24 6.65 -29.03 -9.96
N HIS A 25 6.58 -29.92 -10.95
CA HIS A 25 6.15 -29.58 -12.31
C HIS A 25 4.70 -29.11 -12.35
N ASP A 26 3.80 -29.81 -11.65
CA ASP A 26 2.38 -29.45 -11.53
C ASP A 26 2.18 -28.08 -10.83
N ALA A 27 3.13 -27.69 -9.97
CA ALA A 27 3.10 -26.41 -9.27
C ALA A 27 3.57 -25.22 -10.13
N LEU A 28 4.28 -25.47 -11.24
CA LEU A 28 4.85 -24.40 -12.08
C LEU A 28 3.79 -23.50 -12.69
N LYS A 29 2.66 -24.07 -13.15
CA LYS A 29 1.57 -23.27 -13.73
C LYS A 29 1.06 -22.22 -12.73
N TYR A 30 0.98 -22.56 -11.45
CA TYR A 30 0.55 -21.65 -10.40
C TYR A 30 1.63 -20.62 -10.04
N TYR A 31 2.91 -20.99 -10.15
CA TYR A 31 4.01 -20.04 -10.03
C TYR A 31 3.97 -18.99 -11.13
N TYR A 32 3.77 -19.39 -12.38
CA TYR A 32 3.62 -18.46 -13.51
C TYR A 32 2.32 -17.66 -13.43
N TRP A 33 1.23 -18.27 -12.96
CA TRP A 33 0.02 -17.53 -12.60
C TRP A 33 0.28 -16.44 -11.55
N ASN A 34 1.05 -16.74 -10.50
CA ASN A 34 1.43 -15.74 -9.51
C ASN A 34 2.22 -14.58 -10.12
N GLN A 35 3.11 -14.86 -11.08
CA GLN A 35 3.83 -13.81 -11.80
C GLN A 35 2.88 -12.96 -12.65
N ALA A 36 2.00 -13.58 -13.44
CA ALA A 36 1.05 -12.89 -14.31
C ALA A 36 0.09 -12.01 -13.51
N ILE A 37 -0.52 -12.55 -12.45
CA ILE A 37 -1.43 -11.79 -11.60
C ILE A 37 -0.70 -10.70 -10.81
N SER A 38 0.53 -10.95 -10.35
CA SER A 38 1.34 -9.93 -9.65
C SER A 38 1.63 -8.74 -10.55
N ALA A 39 1.88 -8.95 -11.85
CA ALA A 39 2.08 -7.86 -12.81
C ALA A 39 0.83 -6.98 -12.95
N GLU A 40 -0.36 -7.58 -13.04
CA GLU A 40 -1.61 -6.81 -13.14
C GLU A 40 -1.98 -6.13 -11.81
N ILE A 41 -1.78 -6.79 -10.67
CA ILE A 41 -1.96 -6.17 -9.34
C ILE A 41 -0.99 -5.00 -9.17
N TYR A 42 0.25 -5.10 -9.67
CA TYR A 42 1.22 -4.02 -9.61
C TYR A 42 0.70 -2.74 -10.28
N ILE A 43 0.04 -2.85 -11.44
CA ILE A 43 -0.55 -1.71 -12.14
C ILE A 43 -1.64 -1.04 -11.29
N LEU A 44 -2.55 -1.81 -10.70
CA LEU A 44 -3.56 -1.29 -9.77
C LEU A 44 -2.92 -0.56 -8.57
N LEU A 45 -1.95 -1.20 -7.93
CA LEU A 45 -1.27 -0.65 -6.76
C LEU A 45 -0.49 0.63 -7.10
N HIS A 46 0.11 0.69 -8.28
CA HIS A 46 0.80 1.87 -8.76
C HIS A 46 -0.16 3.06 -8.96
N ASN A 47 -1.33 2.82 -9.54
CA ASN A 47 -2.39 3.83 -9.65
C ASN A 47 -2.80 4.36 -8.27
N ILE A 48 -3.00 3.47 -7.29
CA ILE A 48 -3.30 3.84 -5.91
C ILE A 48 -2.17 4.68 -5.30
N GLU A 49 -0.91 4.26 -5.46
CA GLU A 49 0.26 4.94 -4.91
C GLU A 49 0.41 6.37 -5.44
N ILE A 50 0.28 6.56 -6.75
CA ILE A 50 0.35 7.89 -7.37
C ILE A 50 -0.81 8.78 -6.91
N CYS A 51 -2.04 8.27 -6.94
CA CYS A 51 -3.21 9.05 -6.53
C CYS A 51 -3.09 9.46 -5.05
N LEU A 52 -2.74 8.51 -4.18
CA LEU A 52 -2.62 8.75 -2.75
C LEU A 52 -1.52 9.77 -2.42
N ARG A 53 -0.31 9.59 -2.97
CA ARG A 53 0.81 10.48 -2.67
C ARG A 53 0.56 11.90 -3.16
N ASN A 54 -0.02 12.05 -4.36
CA ASN A 54 -0.29 13.34 -4.96
C ASN A 54 -1.36 14.07 -4.15
N LYS A 55 -2.45 13.38 -3.81
CA LYS A 55 -3.55 13.96 -3.04
C LYS A 55 -3.13 14.36 -1.63
N ILE A 56 -2.38 13.52 -0.93
CA ILE A 56 -1.81 13.86 0.38
C ILE A 56 -0.85 15.05 0.25
N HIS A 57 0.02 15.05 -0.76
CA HIS A 57 0.99 16.12 -0.93
C HIS A 57 0.34 17.47 -1.21
N GLU A 58 -0.67 17.51 -2.07
CA GLU A 58 -1.45 18.71 -2.38
C GLU A 58 -2.12 19.27 -1.12
N VAL A 59 -2.90 18.42 -0.41
CA VAL A 59 -3.66 18.82 0.78
C VAL A 59 -2.74 19.32 1.90
N LEU A 60 -1.68 18.57 2.22
CA LEU A 60 -0.75 18.97 3.28
C LEU A 60 0.16 20.13 2.88
N SER A 61 0.47 20.29 1.59
CA SER A 61 1.21 21.48 1.14
C SER A 61 0.37 22.72 1.35
N ASN A 62 -0.89 22.68 0.93
CA ASN A 62 -1.81 23.80 1.09
C ASN A 62 -2.00 24.15 2.58
N ASP A 63 -2.24 23.16 3.45
CA ASP A 63 -2.42 23.39 4.88
C ASP A 63 -1.15 23.92 5.57
N ALA A 64 -0.02 23.23 5.40
CA ALA A 64 1.23 23.58 6.10
C ALA A 64 1.89 24.87 5.58
N SER A 65 1.53 25.33 4.37
CA SER A 65 1.94 26.62 3.82
C SER A 65 0.97 27.76 4.10
N GLN A 66 -0.11 27.52 4.86
CA GLN A 66 -1.18 28.51 5.08
C GLN A 66 -1.78 29.00 3.76
N GLN A 67 -2.08 28.05 2.87
CA GLN A 67 -2.71 28.25 1.56
C GLN A 67 -1.84 29.01 0.54
N GLN A 68 -0.52 29.02 0.73
CA GLN A 68 0.42 29.75 -0.14
C GLN A 68 1.06 28.88 -1.23
N SER A 69 1.06 27.56 -1.08
CA SER A 69 1.72 26.66 -2.03
C SER A 69 1.13 25.25 -2.04
N LEU A 70 0.97 24.69 -3.25
CA LEU A 70 0.60 23.28 -3.46
C LEU A 70 1.82 22.35 -3.55
N ASN A 71 3.04 22.88 -3.43
CA ASN A 71 4.30 22.13 -3.50
C ASN A 71 5.23 22.58 -2.36
N PHE A 72 4.78 22.37 -1.13
CA PHE A 72 5.46 22.80 0.08
C PHE A 72 6.10 21.62 0.81
N ALA A 73 7.21 21.87 1.51
CA ALA A 73 7.90 20.87 2.33
C ALA A 73 7.16 20.59 3.65
N TRP A 74 5.87 20.24 3.59
CA TRP A 74 5.01 20.03 4.77
C TRP A 74 5.60 19.01 5.76
N PHE A 75 6.34 18.02 5.25
CA PHE A 75 7.00 16.99 6.06
C PHE A 75 8.04 17.56 7.03
N ASP A 76 8.62 18.73 6.74
CA ASP A 76 9.55 19.40 7.63
C ASP A 76 8.85 20.12 8.78
N ARG A 77 7.57 20.48 8.59
CA ARG A 77 6.69 21.04 9.61
C ARG A 77 6.13 19.97 10.55
N LEU A 78 6.10 18.70 10.18
CA LEU A 78 5.54 17.65 11.03
C LEU A 78 6.38 17.40 12.28
N TYR A 79 5.71 17.21 13.43
CA TYR A 79 6.37 16.73 14.64
C TYR A 79 6.50 15.20 14.59
N LEU A 80 7.72 14.73 14.30
CA LEU A 80 8.02 13.32 13.98
C LEU A 80 8.88 12.61 15.02
N LEU A 81 8.84 13.08 16.26
CA LEU A 81 9.54 12.47 17.40
C LEU A 81 8.55 11.78 18.34
N LYS A 82 9.02 10.73 19.01
CA LYS A 82 8.28 10.01 20.07
C LYS A 82 9.22 9.65 21.23
N PRO A 83 8.69 9.42 22.44
CA PRO A 83 9.51 8.89 23.54
C PRO A 83 10.17 7.56 23.16
N ASP A 84 11.40 7.35 23.62
CA ASP A 84 12.08 6.07 23.51
C ASP A 84 11.36 5.04 24.41
N PRO A 85 10.93 3.88 23.89
CA PRO A 85 10.30 2.84 24.69
C PRO A 85 11.16 2.36 25.87
N GLN A 86 12.49 2.46 25.76
CA GLN A 86 13.43 2.03 26.81
C GLN A 86 13.81 3.17 27.77
N ASN A 87 13.64 4.43 27.36
CA ASN A 87 13.96 5.59 28.18
C ASN A 87 13.02 6.77 27.85
N PRO A 88 11.93 6.96 28.61
CA PRO A 88 10.95 8.03 28.34
C PRO A 88 11.52 9.46 28.33
N HIS A 89 12.69 9.70 28.95
CA HIS A 89 13.37 11.00 28.93
C HIS A 89 14.12 11.28 27.63
N LYS A 90 14.29 10.27 26.77
CA LYS A 90 14.90 10.38 25.44
C LYS A 90 13.82 10.40 24.38
N THR A 91 14.04 11.18 23.31
CA THR A 91 13.20 11.15 22.12
C THR A 91 13.90 10.48 20.96
N ILE A 92 13.14 9.75 20.15
CA ILE A 92 13.60 9.09 18.94
C ILE A 92 12.67 9.44 17.78
N ASP A 93 13.17 9.23 16.56
CA ASP A 93 12.35 9.40 15.36
C ASP A 93 11.18 8.41 15.35
N THR A 94 10.02 8.89 14.89
CA THR A 94 8.92 8.04 14.45
C THR A 94 9.31 7.27 13.18
N VAL A 95 8.53 6.24 12.83
CA VAL A 95 8.74 5.47 11.58
C VAL A 95 8.79 6.39 10.35
N LEU A 96 7.93 7.41 10.32
CA LEU A 96 7.90 8.41 9.26
C LEU A 96 9.12 9.35 9.32
N GLY A 97 9.50 9.81 10.52
CA GLY A 97 10.70 10.65 10.72
C GLY A 97 11.98 9.97 10.23
N SER A 98 12.20 8.71 10.59
CA SER A 98 13.35 7.94 10.12
C SER A 98 13.33 7.74 8.59
N ALA A 99 12.15 7.49 8.01
CA ALA A 99 12.01 7.31 6.57
C ALA A 99 12.33 8.59 5.78
N ILE A 100 11.81 9.75 6.21
CA ILE A 100 12.10 11.04 5.56
C ILE A 100 13.59 11.37 5.67
N LYS A 101 14.20 11.18 6.85
CA LYS A 101 15.65 11.39 7.03
C LYS A 101 16.48 10.50 6.12
N LYS A 102 16.10 9.22 5.97
CA LYS A 102 16.75 8.29 5.03
C LYS A 102 16.65 8.79 3.60
N VAL A 103 15.44 9.14 3.12
CA VAL A 103 15.25 9.66 1.75
C VAL A 103 16.07 10.93 1.50
N LYS A 104 16.07 11.88 2.45
CA LYS A 104 16.92 13.09 2.35
C LYS A 104 18.39 12.74 2.21
N ARG A 105 18.90 11.82 3.04
CA ARG A 105 20.29 11.35 2.99
C ARG A 105 20.61 10.71 1.63
N ASP A 106 19.74 9.82 1.15
CA ASP A 106 19.95 9.08 -0.10
C ASP A 106 19.96 10.04 -1.32
N LEU A 107 19.15 11.11 -1.30
CA LEU A 107 19.16 12.14 -2.34
C LEU A 107 20.44 12.97 -2.32
N ILE A 108 20.89 13.39 -1.14
CA ILE A 108 22.15 14.14 -0.97
C ILE A 108 23.33 13.30 -1.47
N GLN A 109 23.38 12.01 -1.12
CA GLN A 109 24.43 11.08 -1.60
C GLN A 109 24.41 10.91 -3.13
N LYS A 110 23.25 11.06 -3.77
CA LYS A 110 23.09 11.03 -5.23
C LYS A 110 23.23 12.41 -5.88
N SER A 111 23.68 13.42 -5.14
CA SER A 111 23.78 14.82 -5.60
C SER A 111 22.46 15.38 -6.16
N LYS A 112 21.31 14.90 -5.66
CA LYS A 112 19.98 15.39 -6.03
C LYS A 112 19.44 16.31 -4.95
N PRO A 113 18.92 17.50 -5.30
CA PRO A 113 18.36 18.40 -4.31
C PRO A 113 17.10 17.81 -3.67
N PRO A 114 16.93 17.87 -2.34
CA PRO A 114 15.79 17.31 -1.61
C PRO A 114 14.53 18.19 -1.73
N HIS A 115 14.16 18.57 -2.96
CA HIS A 115 12.90 19.28 -3.22
C HIS A 115 11.69 18.45 -2.76
N PRO A 116 10.55 19.08 -2.42
CA PRO A 116 9.39 18.36 -1.90
C PRO A 116 8.95 17.18 -2.78
N HIS A 117 8.79 17.39 -4.09
CA HIS A 117 8.45 16.30 -5.02
C HIS A 117 9.46 15.13 -5.01
N ASN A 118 10.76 15.39 -4.83
CA ASN A 118 11.77 14.33 -4.75
C ASN A 118 11.61 13.50 -3.47
N ILE A 119 11.28 14.13 -2.34
CA ILE A 119 10.99 13.41 -1.10
C ILE A 119 9.74 12.54 -1.26
N ILE A 120 8.66 13.12 -1.79
CA ILE A 120 7.37 12.46 -1.98
C ILE A 120 7.49 11.26 -2.91
N CYS A 121 8.20 11.39 -4.03
CA CYS A 121 8.38 10.30 -4.99
C CYS A 121 9.28 9.16 -4.50
N ASN A 122 10.19 9.42 -3.55
CA ASN A 122 11.10 8.40 -2.99
C ASN A 122 10.62 7.82 -1.65
N LEU A 123 9.50 8.31 -1.11
CA LEU A 123 8.93 7.78 0.12
C LEU A 123 8.22 6.44 -0.16
N GLU A 124 8.60 5.40 0.57
CA GLU A 124 7.99 4.07 0.40
C GLU A 124 6.47 4.09 0.68
N PHE A 125 5.67 3.43 -0.17
CA PHE A 125 4.21 3.32 -0.02
C PHE A 125 3.71 3.10 1.42
N GLY A 126 4.32 2.15 2.14
CA GLY A 126 3.92 1.81 3.51
C GLY A 126 4.07 2.94 4.53
N LYS A 127 4.71 4.07 4.16
CA LYS A 127 4.85 5.24 5.04
C LYS A 127 3.64 6.18 5.00
N TRP A 128 2.84 6.17 3.93
CA TRP A 128 1.69 7.07 3.78
C TRP A 128 0.67 6.93 4.91
N LYS A 129 0.48 5.73 5.46
CA LYS A 129 -0.40 5.54 6.64
C LYS A 129 0.08 6.32 7.87
N TYR A 130 1.39 6.47 8.04
CA TYR A 130 1.95 7.22 9.18
C TYR A 130 1.82 8.73 8.97
N VAL A 131 1.80 9.19 7.72
CA VAL A 131 1.46 10.58 7.40
C VAL A 131 0.05 10.87 7.93
N LEU A 132 -0.92 10.03 7.55
CA LEU A 132 -2.32 10.12 8.00
C LEU A 132 -2.52 9.89 9.51
N LEU A 133 -1.52 9.40 10.24
CA LEU A 133 -1.56 9.21 11.70
C LEU A 133 -0.84 10.32 12.48
N THR A 134 -0.11 11.21 11.78
CA THR A 134 0.63 12.29 12.43
C THR A 134 -0.34 13.28 13.06
N LYS A 135 -0.08 13.72 14.29
CA LYS A 135 -1.05 14.49 15.07
C LYS A 135 -0.79 15.99 15.06
N THR A 136 0.47 16.41 15.01
CA THR A 136 0.86 17.80 15.27
C THR A 136 1.96 18.28 14.31
N TYR A 137 1.94 19.59 14.07
CA TYR A 137 3.07 20.32 13.50
C TYR A 137 4.09 20.66 14.59
N LYS A 138 5.28 21.09 14.19
CA LYS A 138 6.31 21.64 15.06
C LYS A 138 5.99 23.08 15.42
N ASP A 139 6.24 23.47 16.67
CA ASP A 139 6.32 24.88 17.06
C ASP A 139 7.62 25.53 16.54
N PRO A 140 7.79 26.86 16.65
CA PRO A 140 9.02 27.55 16.23
C PRO A 140 10.30 27.06 16.95
N ARG A 141 10.16 26.35 18.08
CA ARG A 141 11.28 25.76 18.84
C ARG A 141 11.50 24.28 18.50
N GLY A 142 10.80 23.73 17.51
CA GLY A 142 10.91 22.34 17.07
C GLY A 142 10.20 21.30 17.96
N ARG A 143 9.39 21.73 18.93
CA ARG A 143 8.60 20.88 19.83
C ARG A 143 7.23 20.58 19.23
N SER A 144 6.42 19.73 19.87
CA SER A 144 5.03 19.52 19.43
C SER A 144 4.26 20.83 19.54
N GLY A 145 3.70 21.27 18.42
CA GLY A 145 2.93 22.49 18.25
C GLY A 145 1.45 22.21 17.99
N SER A 146 0.86 22.94 17.05
CA SER A 146 -0.56 22.87 16.71
C SER A 146 -0.99 21.49 16.21
N ALA A 147 -2.21 21.10 16.54
CA ALA A 147 -2.83 19.90 16.01
C ALA A 147 -3.12 20.06 14.51
N ILE A 148 -2.90 18.98 13.76
CA ILE A 148 -3.31 18.88 12.36
C ILE A 148 -4.82 18.62 12.35
N ASP A 149 -5.58 19.49 11.72
CA ASP A 149 -7.04 19.33 11.62
C ASP A 149 -7.41 18.28 10.57
N TRP A 150 -7.22 17.01 10.92
CA TRP A 150 -7.63 15.92 10.06
C TRP A 150 -9.14 15.86 9.83
N ASN A 151 -9.98 16.52 10.64
CA ASN A 151 -11.42 16.53 10.36
C ASN A 151 -11.72 17.29 9.07
N SER A 152 -11.02 18.40 8.82
CA SER A 152 -11.15 19.15 7.56
C SER A 152 -10.29 18.58 6.44
N LEU A 153 -9.06 18.13 6.72
CA LEU A 153 -8.14 17.68 5.68
C LEU A 153 -8.46 16.29 5.13
N PHE A 154 -9.02 15.39 5.95
CA PHE A 154 -9.24 14.00 5.53
C PHE A 154 -10.26 13.87 4.38
N PRO A 155 -11.41 14.58 4.39
CA PRO A 155 -12.31 14.65 3.24
C PRO A 155 -11.64 15.16 1.95
N LEU A 156 -10.65 16.04 2.04
CA LEU A 156 -9.93 16.52 0.84
C LEU A 156 -9.05 15.43 0.23
N VAL A 157 -8.55 14.51 1.05
CA VAL A 157 -7.79 13.33 0.59
C VAL A 157 -8.71 12.22 0.10
N PHE A 158 -9.85 12.04 0.76
CA PHE A 158 -10.84 11.00 0.44
C PHE A 158 -12.24 11.61 0.27
N PRO A 159 -12.55 12.21 -0.89
CA PRO A 159 -13.76 13.01 -1.11
C PRO A 159 -15.08 12.28 -0.84
N GLN A 160 -15.11 10.95 -1.02
CA GLN A 160 -16.30 10.13 -0.74
C GLN A 160 -16.67 10.06 0.75
N PHE A 161 -15.80 10.52 1.64
CA PHE A 161 -15.98 10.50 3.09
C PHE A 161 -16.15 11.91 3.66
N ALA A 162 -16.92 12.76 2.97
CA ALA A 162 -17.23 14.14 3.37
C ALA A 162 -17.78 14.23 4.81
N ASN A 163 -18.64 13.29 5.21
CA ASN A 163 -19.09 13.11 6.59
C ASN A 163 -18.04 12.30 7.37
N HIS A 164 -16.92 12.94 7.70
CA HIS A 164 -15.82 12.32 8.43
C HIS A 164 -16.31 11.77 9.78
N ASN A 165 -16.04 10.49 10.02
CA ASN A 165 -16.16 9.90 11.35
C ASN A 165 -14.96 8.99 11.63
N LYS A 166 -14.66 8.79 12.91
CA LYS A 166 -13.51 7.99 13.36
C LYS A 166 -13.50 6.58 12.79
N ARG A 167 -14.69 6.00 12.54
CA ARG A 167 -14.85 4.66 11.96
C ARG A 167 -14.35 4.62 10.51
N ASN A 168 -14.72 5.59 9.69
CA ASN A 168 -14.29 5.71 8.29
C ASN A 168 -12.77 5.88 8.19
N ARG A 169 -12.19 6.73 9.06
CA ARG A 169 -10.73 6.90 9.12
C ARG A 169 -10.02 5.60 9.49
N ASN A 170 -10.49 4.89 10.50
CA ASN A 170 -9.92 3.60 10.90
C ASN A 170 -10.00 2.58 9.77
N MET A 171 -11.16 2.47 9.11
CA MET A 171 -11.34 1.59 7.96
C MET A 171 -10.33 1.89 6.84
N ILE A 172 -10.14 3.17 6.50
CA ILE A 172 -9.18 3.59 5.46
C ILE A 172 -7.74 3.25 5.87
N LEU A 173 -7.36 3.47 7.12
CA LEU A 173 -6.02 3.12 7.63
C LEU A 173 -5.77 1.61 7.64
N GLU A 174 -6.78 0.82 7.99
CA GLU A 174 -6.75 -0.64 7.91
C GLU A 174 -6.61 -1.11 6.45
N ARG A 175 -7.42 -0.56 5.53
CA ARG A 175 -7.32 -0.86 4.10
C ARG A 175 -5.96 -0.49 3.53
N LEU A 176 -5.42 0.69 3.86
CA LEU A 176 -4.09 1.11 3.43
C LEU A 176 -2.99 0.19 3.96
N THR A 177 -3.15 -0.34 5.18
CA THR A 177 -2.22 -1.34 5.73
C THR A 177 -2.25 -2.64 4.92
N GLU A 178 -3.44 -3.07 4.51
CA GLU A 178 -3.61 -4.34 3.79
C GLU A 178 -3.17 -4.22 2.33
N ILE A 179 -3.43 -3.07 1.68
CA ILE A 179 -2.87 -2.71 0.38
C ILE A 179 -1.34 -2.66 0.46
N SER A 180 -0.75 -2.12 1.54
CA SER A 180 0.70 -2.12 1.72
C SER A 180 1.27 -3.53 1.87
N LYS A 181 0.57 -4.46 2.54
CA LYS A 181 0.98 -5.86 2.63
C LYS A 181 0.92 -6.53 1.25
N LEU A 182 -0.18 -6.33 0.51
CA LEU A 182 -0.33 -6.86 -0.86
C LEU A 182 0.77 -6.33 -1.79
N ARG A 183 1.08 -5.03 -1.72
CA ARG A 183 2.17 -4.41 -2.47
C ARG A 183 3.51 -5.04 -2.18
N ASN A 184 3.82 -5.28 -0.91
CA ASN A 184 5.09 -5.91 -0.54
C ASN A 184 5.20 -7.33 -1.09
N ARG A 185 4.11 -8.11 -1.08
CA ARG A 185 4.10 -9.45 -1.70
C ARG A 185 4.38 -9.38 -3.19
N VAL A 186 3.69 -8.49 -3.91
CA VAL A 186 3.90 -8.28 -5.35
C VAL A 186 5.35 -7.88 -5.64
N ALA A 187 5.91 -6.94 -4.86
CA ALA A 187 7.29 -6.47 -5.04
C ALA A 187 8.35 -7.57 -4.81
N HIS A 188 8.04 -8.56 -3.97
CA HIS A 188 8.92 -9.71 -3.70
C HIS A 188 8.55 -10.97 -4.51
N LEU A 189 7.54 -10.90 -5.37
CA LEU A 189 6.93 -12.05 -6.06
C LEU A 189 6.59 -13.20 -5.08
N GLU A 190 6.14 -12.84 -3.89
CA GLU A 190 5.54 -13.79 -2.95
C GLU A 190 4.16 -14.24 -3.48
N PRO A 191 3.66 -15.41 -3.05
CA PRO A 191 2.31 -15.85 -3.40
C PRO A 191 1.26 -14.83 -2.96
N VAL A 192 0.57 -14.21 -3.91
CA VAL A 192 -0.34 -13.07 -3.63
C VAL A 192 -1.53 -13.46 -2.74
N TRP A 193 -1.92 -14.73 -2.75
CA TRP A 193 -3.02 -15.30 -1.96
C TRP A 193 -2.64 -15.70 -0.53
N LYS A 194 -1.37 -15.58 -0.10
CA LYS A 194 -0.91 -16.06 1.21
C LYS A 194 -1.37 -15.17 2.37
N PHE A 195 -2.65 -14.87 2.47
CA PHE A 195 -3.23 -13.99 3.49
C PHE A 195 -3.19 -14.65 4.88
N GLU A 196 -2.88 -13.84 5.89
CA GLU A 196 -2.99 -14.26 7.29
C GLU A 196 -4.45 -14.22 7.73
N ALA A 197 -4.77 -15.00 8.75
CA ALA A 197 -6.03 -14.87 9.44
C ALA A 197 -6.14 -13.46 10.04
N LYS A 198 -7.33 -12.86 9.96
CA LYS A 198 -7.57 -11.52 10.53
C LYS A 198 -8.94 -11.43 11.17
N VAL A 199 -9.08 -10.54 12.13
CA VAL A 199 -10.37 -10.21 12.73
C VAL A 199 -10.90 -8.95 12.05
N PHE A 200 -12.15 -8.98 11.61
CA PHE A 200 -12.85 -7.84 11.05
C PHE A 200 -14.28 -7.80 11.60
N ASN A 201 -14.69 -6.67 12.19
CA ASN A 201 -16.00 -6.51 12.85
C ASN A 201 -16.34 -7.71 13.77
N ASN A 202 -15.43 -8.06 14.68
CA ASN A 202 -15.54 -9.20 15.61
C ASN A 202 -15.71 -10.59 14.94
N SER A 203 -15.52 -10.70 13.62
CA SER A 203 -15.55 -11.96 12.89
C SER A 203 -14.14 -12.37 12.48
N VAL A 204 -13.80 -13.65 12.68
CA VAL A 204 -12.52 -14.21 12.24
C VAL A 204 -12.63 -14.56 10.76
N ILE A 205 -11.79 -13.95 9.94
CA ILE A 205 -11.59 -14.33 8.55
C ILE A 205 -10.33 -15.20 8.50
N PRO A 206 -10.44 -16.52 8.26
CA PRO A 206 -9.32 -17.43 8.29
C PRO A 206 -8.32 -17.15 7.15
N ALA A 207 -7.11 -17.69 7.30
CA ALA A 207 -6.16 -17.77 6.20
C ALA A 207 -6.68 -18.76 5.15
N PRO A 208 -6.43 -18.53 3.85
CA PRO A 208 -6.75 -19.51 2.82
C PRO A 208 -6.04 -20.84 3.04
N VAL A 209 -6.77 -21.94 2.87
CA VAL A 209 -6.27 -23.31 3.09
C VAL A 209 -6.30 -24.17 1.83
N ASP A 210 -7.03 -23.73 0.81
CA ASP A 210 -7.19 -24.41 -0.47
C ASP A 210 -7.32 -23.38 -1.61
N GLU A 211 -7.39 -23.88 -2.83
CA GLU A 211 -7.55 -23.06 -4.04
C GLU A 211 -8.77 -22.13 -3.98
N THR A 212 -9.93 -22.65 -3.56
CA THR A 212 -11.20 -21.91 -3.57
C THR A 212 -11.15 -20.74 -2.60
N THR A 213 -10.71 -20.99 -1.36
CA THR A 213 -10.57 -19.95 -0.33
C THR A 213 -9.45 -18.96 -0.68
N ALA A 214 -8.41 -19.39 -1.39
CA ALA A 214 -7.34 -18.53 -1.89
C ALA A 214 -7.87 -17.54 -2.96
N LEU A 215 -8.59 -18.05 -3.96
CA LEU A 215 -9.19 -17.23 -5.00
C LEU A 215 -10.26 -16.29 -4.45
N ASP A 216 -11.16 -16.77 -3.59
CA ASP A 216 -12.20 -15.93 -2.98
C ASP A 216 -11.60 -14.77 -2.18
N ARG A 217 -10.62 -15.07 -1.32
CA ARG A 217 -9.97 -14.02 -0.52
C ARG A 217 -9.18 -13.05 -1.39
N LEU A 218 -8.47 -13.55 -2.40
CA LEU A 218 -7.71 -12.70 -3.33
C LEU A 218 -8.63 -11.75 -4.11
N ASN A 219 -9.74 -12.25 -4.66
CA ASN A 219 -10.76 -11.43 -5.32
C ASN A 219 -11.30 -10.34 -4.41
N LYS A 220 -11.61 -10.67 -3.14
CA LYS A 220 -12.08 -9.69 -2.15
C LYS A 220 -11.06 -8.59 -1.91
N GLU A 221 -9.78 -8.92 -1.70
CA GLU A 221 -8.75 -7.89 -1.46
C GLU A 221 -8.47 -7.04 -2.71
N ILE A 222 -8.54 -7.62 -3.92
CA ILE A 222 -8.41 -6.88 -5.18
C ILE A 222 -9.59 -5.91 -5.36
N ASN A 223 -10.82 -6.38 -5.16
CA ASN A 223 -12.01 -5.53 -5.21
C ASN A 223 -11.92 -4.39 -4.21
N TRP A 224 -11.44 -4.65 -2.99
CA TRP A 224 -11.20 -3.58 -2.01
C TRP A 224 -10.14 -2.58 -2.46
N ALA A 225 -9.06 -3.02 -3.12
CA ALA A 225 -8.06 -2.13 -3.68
C ALA A 225 -8.63 -1.26 -4.82
N ILE A 226 -9.49 -1.82 -5.67
CA ILE A 226 -10.20 -1.08 -6.73
C ILE A 226 -11.13 -0.03 -6.11
N VAL A 227 -11.95 -0.43 -5.14
CA VAL A 227 -12.84 0.50 -4.41
C VAL A 227 -12.02 1.60 -3.73
N PHE A 228 -10.88 1.26 -3.13
CA PHE A 228 -9.98 2.22 -2.50
C PHE A 228 -9.39 3.23 -3.49
N LEU A 229 -9.09 2.81 -4.73
CA LEU A 229 -8.70 3.75 -5.80
C LEU A 229 -9.81 4.78 -6.04
N GLY A 230 -11.07 4.34 -6.12
CA GLY A 230 -12.22 5.23 -6.27
C GLY A 230 -12.42 6.18 -5.09
N TRP A 231 -12.07 5.77 -3.87
CA TRP A 231 -12.12 6.64 -2.69
C TRP A 231 -11.15 7.81 -2.74
N ILE A 232 -10.02 7.66 -3.46
CA ILE A 232 -8.98 8.69 -3.59
C ILE A 232 -9.17 9.52 -4.87
N CYS A 233 -9.40 8.84 -6.00
CA CYS A 233 -9.47 9.46 -7.32
C CYS A 233 -10.51 8.73 -8.20
N GLN A 234 -11.67 9.36 -8.38
CA GLN A 234 -12.75 8.82 -9.21
C GLN A 234 -12.34 8.74 -10.69
N ASP A 235 -11.61 9.72 -11.20
CA ASP A 235 -11.18 9.75 -12.61
C ASP A 235 -10.23 8.60 -12.94
N THR A 236 -9.19 8.38 -12.13
CA THR A 236 -8.26 7.26 -12.32
C THR A 236 -8.96 5.92 -12.15
N HIS A 237 -9.90 5.82 -11.21
CA HIS A 237 -10.71 4.62 -11.06
C HIS A 237 -11.56 4.34 -12.31
N ALA A 238 -12.29 5.34 -12.80
CA ALA A 238 -13.13 5.23 -14.00
C ALA A 238 -12.31 4.86 -15.23
N HIS A 239 -11.10 5.40 -15.37
CA HIS A 239 -10.18 4.99 -16.42
C HIS A 239 -9.72 3.53 -16.22
N TYR A 240 -9.25 3.17 -15.03
CA TYR A 240 -8.67 1.86 -14.75
C TYR A 240 -9.64 0.70 -15.05
N ILE A 241 -10.91 0.81 -14.65
CA ILE A 241 -11.92 -0.25 -14.87
C ILE A 241 -12.24 -0.50 -16.36
N ASN A 242 -11.83 0.42 -17.25
CA ASN A 242 -12.00 0.28 -18.69
C ASN A 242 -10.73 -0.24 -19.40
N THR A 243 -9.63 -0.46 -18.67
CA THR A 243 -8.35 -0.92 -19.23
C THR A 243 -8.31 -2.43 -19.49
N ASN A 244 -7.41 -2.86 -20.38
CA ASN A 244 -7.11 -4.28 -20.56
C ASN A 244 -6.48 -4.91 -19.31
N SER A 245 -5.71 -4.12 -18.54
CA SER A 245 -5.12 -4.59 -17.28
C SER A 245 -6.19 -5.00 -16.27
N TYR A 246 -7.24 -4.18 -16.10
CA TYR A 246 -8.39 -4.54 -15.27
C TYR A 246 -9.07 -5.84 -15.72
N ARG A 247 -9.36 -5.97 -17.02
CA ARG A 247 -10.00 -7.19 -17.58
C ARG A 247 -9.15 -8.42 -17.35
N ARG A 248 -7.83 -8.31 -17.57
CA ARG A 248 -6.88 -9.40 -17.38
C ARG A 248 -6.73 -9.76 -15.91
N LEU A 249 -6.67 -8.79 -15.01
CA LEU A 249 -6.67 -9.01 -13.57
C LEU A 249 -7.89 -9.83 -13.15
N HIS A 250 -9.09 -9.38 -13.52
CA HIS A 250 -10.32 -10.10 -13.19
C HIS A 250 -10.35 -11.50 -13.77
N ASN A 251 -9.93 -11.68 -15.03
CA ASN A 251 -9.85 -13.01 -15.64
C ASN A 251 -8.90 -13.92 -14.86
N LEU A 252 -7.68 -13.46 -14.55
CA LEU A 252 -6.68 -14.22 -13.78
C LEU A 252 -7.15 -14.57 -12.37
N CYS A 253 -8.09 -13.83 -11.79
CA CYS A 253 -8.69 -14.15 -10.50
C CYS A 253 -9.84 -15.17 -10.57
N THR A 254 -10.20 -15.67 -11.76
CA THR A 254 -11.17 -16.75 -11.92
C THR A 254 -10.49 -18.11 -11.98
N LYS A 255 -11.25 -19.18 -11.70
CA LYS A 255 -10.78 -20.55 -11.90
C LYS A 255 -10.35 -20.79 -13.36
N SER A 256 -11.16 -20.34 -14.32
CA SER A 256 -10.83 -20.44 -15.75
C SER A 256 -9.53 -19.71 -16.11
N GLY A 257 -9.30 -18.52 -15.56
CA GLY A 257 -8.08 -17.77 -15.83
C GLY A 257 -6.83 -18.41 -15.21
N LEU A 258 -6.97 -18.96 -14.01
CA LEU A 258 -5.93 -19.74 -13.35
C LEU A 258 -5.59 -21.01 -14.15
N ASP A 259 -6.58 -21.70 -14.72
CA ASP A 259 -6.37 -22.90 -15.54
C ASP A 259 -5.90 -22.58 -16.97
N SER A 260 -6.18 -21.37 -17.48
CA SER A 260 -5.83 -20.96 -18.86
C SER A 260 -4.33 -20.71 -19.09
N LEU A 261 -3.55 -20.55 -18.03
CA LEU A 261 -2.09 -20.46 -18.10
C LEU A 261 -1.49 -21.86 -18.25
N VAL A 262 -1.69 -22.44 -19.43
CA VAL A 262 -1.01 -23.66 -19.84
C VAL A 262 0.38 -23.27 -20.35
N LEU A 263 1.40 -23.96 -19.84
CA LEU A 263 2.79 -23.83 -20.28
C LEU A 263 3.00 -24.45 -21.67
#